data_AF-A0A8R1WIB6-F1
#
_entry.id   AF-A0A8R1WIB6-F1
#
_cell.length_a   1.000
_cell.length_b   1.000
_cell.length_c   1.000
_cell.angle_alpha   90.00
_cell.angle_beta   90.00
_cell.angle_gamma   90.00
#
_symmetry.space_group_name_H-M   'P 1'
#
loop_
_entity.id
_entity.type
_entity.pdbx_description
1 polymer ?
#
loop_
_entity_poly.entity_id
_entity_poly.type
_entity_poly.pdbx_seq_one_letter_code
_entity_poly.pdbx_strand_id
1 'polypeptide(L)'
;MGSLRVYFCDICILMLVGINYFLLAEVVPVSIAPFEDRKGNCSCGGFPTVTPDPGSLPLLSQTPSLVVKCDQEGDNTCKILCNALATATKAKGPEILCSRLKDVNELKLSAFYKTCDKPWSYANMTAEAPLCCENSQVKVCSSVVTLKSTVQPEAKTTI
;
A
#
# COMPACT_ATOMS: atom_id res chain seq x y z
N MET A 1 -76.62 1.01 -23.43
CA MET A 1 -75.74 1.20 -22.26
C MET A 1 -75.00 -0.11 -22.00
N GLY A 2 -73.69 -0.17 -22.27
CA GLY A 2 -72.94 -1.43 -22.11
C GLY A 2 -71.41 -1.35 -22.28
N SER A 3 -70.87 -0.31 -22.91
CA SER A 3 -69.42 -0.25 -23.20
C SER A 3 -68.55 0.51 -22.18
N LEU A 4 -69.12 1.14 -21.15
CA LEU A 4 -68.32 1.93 -20.19
C LEU A 4 -67.82 1.12 -18.99
N ARG A 5 -68.45 -0.03 -18.67
CA ARG A 5 -68.08 -0.86 -17.49
C ARG A 5 -66.85 -1.73 -17.72
N VAL A 6 -66.55 -2.10 -18.96
CA VAL A 6 -65.44 -3.03 -19.27
C VAL A 6 -64.09 -2.31 -19.12
N TYR A 7 -64.01 -1.05 -19.55
CA TYR A 7 -62.79 -0.24 -19.44
C TYR A 7 -62.38 0.06 -17.98
N PHE A 8 -63.33 0.19 -17.06
CA PHE A 8 -63.00 0.44 -15.64
C PHE A 8 -62.34 -0.78 -14.97
N CYS A 9 -62.66 -2.00 -15.41
CA CYS A 9 -62.04 -3.22 -14.87
C CYS A 9 -60.62 -3.41 -15.42
N ASP A 10 -60.41 -3.18 -16.71
CA ASP A 10 -59.08 -3.28 -17.34
C ASP A 10 -58.11 -2.20 -16.84
N ILE A 11 -58.59 -0.96 -16.61
CA ILE A 11 -57.78 0.12 -16.01
C ILE A 11 -57.40 -0.22 -14.56
N CYS A 12 -58.30 -0.83 -13.78
CA CYS A 12 -57.99 -1.28 -12.42
C CYS A 12 -56.92 -2.37 -12.40
N ILE A 13 -56.96 -3.31 -13.35
CA ILE A 13 -55.95 -4.37 -13.46
C ILE A 13 -54.59 -3.78 -13.88
N LEU A 14 -54.56 -2.84 -14.82
CA LEU A 14 -53.33 -2.14 -15.21
C LEU A 14 -52.73 -1.30 -14.06
N MET A 15 -53.57 -0.63 -13.25
CA MET A 15 -53.12 0.12 -12.06
C MET A 15 -52.59 -0.81 -10.95
N LEU A 16 -53.24 -1.96 -10.71
CA LEU A 16 -52.77 -2.93 -9.71
C LEU A 16 -51.48 -3.66 -10.13
N VAL A 17 -51.31 -3.94 -11.42
CA VAL A 17 -50.09 -4.59 -11.95
C VAL A 17 -48.93 -3.59 -12.08
N GLY A 18 -49.21 -2.33 -12.44
CA GLY A 18 -48.20 -1.27 -12.56
C GLY A 18 -47.57 -0.84 -11.23
N ILE A 19 -48.34 -0.82 -10.13
CA ILE A 19 -47.82 -0.51 -8.79
C ILE A 19 -46.94 -1.67 -8.25
N ASN A 20 -47.22 -2.92 -8.64
CA ASN A 20 -46.39 -4.06 -8.28
C ASN A 20 -45.08 -4.16 -9.08
N TYR A 21 -44.99 -3.54 -10.27
CA TYR A 21 -43.75 -3.49 -11.05
C TYR A 21 -42.78 -2.39 -10.60
N PHE A 22 -43.26 -1.31 -9.97
CA PHE A 22 -42.39 -0.25 -9.43
C PHE A 22 -41.74 -0.58 -8.07
N LEU A 23 -42.18 -1.66 -7.40
CA LEU A 23 -41.61 -2.16 -6.13
C LEU A 23 -40.57 -3.27 -6.33
N LEU A 24 -40.23 -3.59 -7.58
CA LEU A 24 -39.10 -4.45 -7.98
C LEU A 24 -37.94 -3.65 -8.59
N ALA A 25 -37.93 -2.33 -8.40
CA ALA A 25 -36.65 -1.64 -8.30
C ALA A 25 -36.08 -2.07 -6.96
N GLU A 26 -35.18 -3.06 -6.98
CA GLU A 26 -34.31 -3.35 -5.85
C GLU A 26 -33.68 -2.02 -5.41
N VAL A 27 -34.25 -1.45 -4.35
CA VAL A 27 -33.50 -0.76 -3.33
C VAL A 27 -32.44 -1.76 -2.89
N VAL A 28 -31.33 -1.82 -3.64
CA VAL A 28 -30.09 -2.41 -3.14
C VAL A 28 -29.91 -1.70 -1.81
N PRO A 29 -30.02 -2.40 -0.66
CA PRO A 29 -29.63 -1.77 0.57
C PRO A 29 -28.13 -1.56 0.36
N VAL A 30 -27.75 -0.34 -0.02
CA VAL A 30 -26.38 0.12 0.17
C VAL A 30 -26.25 0.04 1.67
N SER A 31 -25.73 -1.09 2.14
CA SER A 31 -25.23 -1.25 3.48
C SER A 31 -24.03 -0.32 3.54
N ILE A 32 -24.32 0.96 3.76
CA ILE A 32 -23.36 1.90 4.29
C ILE A 32 -23.22 1.45 5.74
N ALA A 33 -22.52 0.34 5.96
CA ALA A 33 -21.91 0.10 7.25
C ALA A 33 -21.18 1.40 7.58
N PRO A 34 -21.48 2.07 8.69
CA PRO A 34 -20.83 3.32 9.02
C PRO A 34 -19.32 3.08 8.93
N PHE A 35 -18.64 3.86 8.09
CA PHE A 35 -17.20 3.77 7.87
C PHE A 35 -16.38 4.08 9.14
N GLU A 36 -17.04 4.40 10.24
CA GLU A 36 -16.47 5.01 11.44
C GLU A 36 -15.78 4.05 12.43
N ASP A 37 -15.87 2.73 12.27
CA ASP A 37 -15.28 1.82 13.28
C ASP A 37 -14.61 0.55 12.71
N ARG A 38 -14.25 0.54 11.42
CA ARG A 38 -13.46 -0.58 10.89
C ARG A 38 -12.05 -0.49 11.45
N LYS A 39 -11.61 -1.55 12.14
CA LYS A 39 -10.25 -1.70 12.67
C LYS A 39 -9.57 -2.88 11.98
N GLY A 40 -8.26 -2.78 11.78
CA GLY A 40 -7.48 -3.83 11.15
C GLY A 40 -5.98 -3.68 11.39
N ASN A 41 -5.21 -4.58 10.82
CA ASN A 41 -3.76 -4.65 11.05
C ASN A 41 -3.01 -3.63 10.21
N CYS A 42 -1.88 -3.16 10.74
CA CYS A 42 -0.85 -2.47 9.99
C CYS A 42 0.21 -3.45 9.50
N SER A 43 0.58 -3.39 8.23
CA SER A 43 1.69 -4.14 7.65
C SER A 43 2.70 -3.19 7.02
N CYS A 44 3.97 -3.46 7.23
CA CYS A 44 5.10 -2.75 6.63
C CYS A 44 5.76 -3.63 5.58
N GLY A 45 6.18 -3.03 4.47
CA GLY A 45 6.75 -3.73 3.32
C GLY A 45 7.96 -3.00 2.75
N GLY A 46 8.93 -3.73 2.22
CA GLY A 46 10.06 -3.19 1.48
C GLY A 46 9.97 -3.54 0.00
N PHE A 47 9.99 -2.54 -0.88
CA PHE A 47 9.98 -2.70 -2.34
C PHE A 47 11.29 -2.17 -2.95
N PRO A 48 11.70 -2.65 -4.14
CA PRO A 48 12.91 -2.18 -4.81
C PRO A 48 12.74 -0.79 -5.48
N THR A 49 11.54 -0.23 -5.49
CA THR A 49 11.19 1.05 -6.12
C THR A 49 10.05 1.74 -5.38
N VAL A 50 9.92 3.05 -5.58
CA VAL A 50 8.84 3.89 -5.04
C VAL A 50 7.52 3.74 -5.82
N THR A 51 7.56 3.13 -7.00
CA THR A 51 6.38 2.85 -7.84
C THR A 51 6.39 1.39 -8.28
N PRO A 52 6.11 0.45 -7.37
CA PRO A 52 6.08 -0.97 -7.69
C PRO A 52 4.87 -1.29 -8.57
N ASP A 53 4.99 -2.32 -9.41
CA ASP A 53 3.90 -2.72 -10.31
C ASP A 53 2.65 -3.12 -9.51
N PRO A 54 1.43 -2.84 -10.03
CA PRO A 54 0.20 -3.27 -9.39
C PRO A 54 0.17 -4.78 -9.15
N GLY A 55 -0.01 -5.21 -7.89
CA GLY A 55 -0.04 -6.62 -7.52
C GLY A 55 1.34 -7.24 -7.20
N SER A 56 2.44 -6.49 -7.35
CA SER A 56 3.73 -6.93 -6.86
C SER A 56 3.73 -7.07 -5.32
N LEU A 57 4.48 -8.07 -4.84
CA LEU A 57 4.64 -8.32 -3.42
C LEU A 57 5.93 -7.66 -2.91
N PRO A 58 5.95 -7.22 -1.63
CA PRO A 58 7.16 -6.68 -1.05
C PRO A 58 8.23 -7.78 -0.96
N LEU A 59 9.50 -7.39 -1.12
CA LEU A 59 10.64 -8.29 -0.90
C LEU A 59 10.66 -8.80 0.54
N LEU A 60 10.22 -7.95 1.48
CA LEU A 60 10.12 -8.24 2.90
C LEU A 60 8.87 -7.58 3.45
N SER A 61 8.13 -8.31 4.27
CA SER A 61 6.99 -7.75 4.98
C SER A 61 7.04 -8.12 6.45
N GLN A 62 6.57 -7.19 7.29
CA GLN A 62 6.36 -7.38 8.71
C GLN A 62 4.98 -6.87 9.06
N THR A 63 4.24 -7.61 9.87
CA THR A 63 2.93 -7.21 10.38
C THR A 63 3.03 -7.10 11.89
N PRO A 64 3.42 -5.92 12.42
CA PRO A 64 3.38 -5.68 13.85
C PRO A 64 1.97 -5.92 14.38
N SER A 65 1.85 -6.42 15.61
CA SER A 65 0.55 -6.60 16.30
C SER A 65 -0.07 -5.28 16.74
N LEU A 66 -0.18 -4.32 15.81
CA LEU A 66 -0.83 -3.03 15.99
C LEU A 66 -2.15 -3.03 15.21
N VAL A 67 -3.24 -2.85 15.95
CA VAL A 67 -4.57 -2.63 15.39
C VAL A 67 -4.80 -1.13 15.26
N VAL A 68 -5.15 -0.69 14.06
CA VAL A 68 -5.45 0.71 13.74
C VAL A 68 -6.85 0.82 13.14
N LYS A 69 -7.42 2.02 13.15
CA LYS A 69 -8.61 2.32 12.37
C LYS A 69 -8.30 2.23 10.87
N CYS A 70 -9.28 1.88 10.06
CA CYS A 70 -9.12 1.79 8.59
C CYS A 70 -9.40 3.14 7.90
N ASP A 71 -9.07 4.25 8.55
CA ASP A 71 -9.27 5.62 8.09
C ASP A 71 -7.91 6.32 7.86
N GLN A 72 -7.95 7.64 7.66
CA GLN A 72 -6.73 8.44 7.46
C GLN A 72 -5.86 8.52 8.71
N GLU A 73 -6.45 8.47 9.91
CA GLU A 73 -5.72 8.45 11.18
C GLU A 73 -4.89 7.17 11.28
N GLY A 74 -5.50 6.02 10.99
CA GLY A 74 -4.81 4.75 10.98
C GLY A 74 -3.75 4.63 9.88
N ASP A 75 -3.99 5.21 8.70
CA ASP A 75 -2.98 5.28 7.64
C ASP A 75 -1.75 6.09 8.09
N ASN A 76 -1.97 7.23 8.75
CA ASN A 76 -0.87 8.04 9.29
C ASN A 76 -0.10 7.30 10.40
N THR A 77 -0.80 6.66 11.32
CA THR A 77 -0.17 5.86 12.39
C THR A 77 0.63 4.70 11.81
N CYS A 78 0.07 3.97 10.85
CA CYS A 78 0.74 2.84 10.20
C CYS A 78 1.99 3.30 9.43
N LYS A 79 1.89 4.42 8.70
CA LYS A 79 3.04 5.05 8.03
C LYS A 79 4.16 5.43 8.99
N ILE A 80 3.82 6.08 10.11
CA ILE A 80 4.81 6.48 11.14
C ILE A 80 5.50 5.23 11.71
N LEU A 81 4.74 4.19 12.03
CA LEU A 81 5.30 2.93 12.53
C LEU A 81 6.28 2.30 11.53
N CYS A 82 5.90 2.20 10.25
CA CYS A 82 6.78 1.60 9.24
C CYS A 82 8.05 2.42 9.03
N ASN A 83 7.97 3.75 9.10
CA ASN A 83 9.15 4.62 9.06
C ASN A 83 10.04 4.45 10.29
N ALA A 84 9.45 4.30 11.48
CA ALA A 84 10.20 4.05 12.69
C ALA A 84 10.92 2.70 12.64
N LEU A 85 10.27 1.64 12.14
CA LEU A 85 10.88 0.32 11.95
C LEU A 85 12.01 0.34 10.91
N ALA A 86 11.79 1.01 9.77
CA ALA A 86 12.81 1.19 8.75
C ALA A 86 14.03 1.96 9.30
N THR A 87 13.78 2.98 10.14
CA THR A 87 14.85 3.77 10.79
C THR A 87 15.60 2.94 11.82
N ALA A 88 14.90 2.23 12.70
CA ALA A 88 15.50 1.39 13.75
C ALA A 88 16.36 0.27 13.16
N THR A 89 16.00 -0.22 11.97
CA THR A 89 16.75 -1.26 11.27
C THR A 89 17.88 -0.72 10.41
N LYS A 90 18.09 0.60 10.25
CA LYS A 90 19.18 1.13 9.40
C LYS A 90 20.57 0.55 9.73
N ALA A 91 20.88 0.34 11.02
CA ALA A 91 22.20 -0.10 11.44
C ALA A 91 22.50 -1.58 11.12
N LYS A 92 21.55 -2.49 11.40
CA LYS A 92 21.71 -3.95 11.21
C LYS A 92 20.92 -4.50 10.02
N GLY A 93 20.13 -3.65 9.39
CA GLY A 93 19.25 -3.96 8.27
C GLY A 93 20.04 -4.58 7.13
N PRO A 94 21.11 -3.94 6.60
CA PRO A 94 21.91 -4.49 5.51
C PRO A 94 22.34 -5.94 5.72
N GLU A 95 22.84 -6.29 6.91
CA GLU A 95 23.29 -7.65 7.25
C GLU A 95 22.11 -8.64 7.25
N ILE A 96 21.01 -8.28 7.88
CA ILE A 96 19.78 -9.09 7.93
C ILE A 96 19.23 -9.27 6.50
N LEU A 97 19.21 -8.20 5.71
CA LEU A 97 18.73 -8.20 4.34
C LEU A 97 19.57 -9.12 3.45
N CYS A 98 20.90 -9.03 3.50
CA CYS A 98 21.77 -9.92 2.71
C CYS A 98 21.64 -11.39 3.12
N SER A 99 21.44 -11.68 4.41
CA SER A 99 21.18 -13.06 4.87
C SER A 99 19.87 -13.65 4.32
N ARG A 100 18.89 -12.80 3.99
CA ARG A 100 17.58 -13.21 3.47
C ARG A 100 17.53 -13.21 1.94
N LEU A 101 18.09 -12.19 1.30
CA LEU A 101 18.00 -11.94 -0.14
C LEU A 101 19.14 -12.60 -0.94
N LYS A 102 20.17 -13.14 -0.26
CA LYS A 102 21.38 -13.73 -0.86
C LYS A 102 22.20 -12.72 -1.65
N ASP A 103 22.27 -12.84 -2.96
CA ASP A 103 23.08 -11.99 -3.83
C ASP A 103 22.19 -10.94 -4.49
N VAL A 104 22.55 -9.69 -4.28
CA VAL A 104 21.77 -8.54 -4.72
C VAL A 104 22.74 -7.46 -5.13
N ASN A 105 22.46 -6.80 -6.25
CA ASN A 105 23.28 -5.70 -6.72
C ASN A 105 22.45 -4.41 -6.80
N GLU A 106 22.99 -3.33 -6.25
CA GLU A 106 22.43 -1.97 -6.34
C GLU A 106 20.96 -1.85 -5.87
N LEU A 107 20.55 -2.63 -4.86
CA LEU A 107 19.15 -2.61 -4.39
C LEU A 107 18.87 -1.42 -3.48
N LYS A 108 17.95 -0.56 -3.90
CA LYS A 108 17.48 0.57 -3.10
C LYS A 108 16.09 0.26 -2.56
N LEU A 109 16.01 -0.12 -1.28
CA LEU A 109 14.71 -0.41 -0.66
C LEU A 109 13.92 0.87 -0.38
N SER A 110 12.65 0.86 -0.76
CA SER A 110 11.63 1.83 -0.41
C SER A 110 10.64 1.20 0.57
N ALA A 111 10.33 1.91 1.65
CA ALA A 111 9.37 1.48 2.66
C ALA A 111 7.94 1.78 2.22
N PHE A 112 7.05 0.82 2.41
CA PHE A 112 5.62 0.88 2.15
C PHE A 112 4.86 0.45 3.38
N TYR A 113 3.62 0.90 3.47
CA TYR A 113 2.66 0.48 4.49
C TYR A 113 1.38 -0.01 3.84
N LYS A 114 0.69 -0.91 4.52
CA LYS A 114 -0.64 -1.40 4.19
C LYS A 114 -1.48 -1.38 5.46
N THR A 115 -2.57 -0.63 5.42
CA THR A 115 -3.53 -0.53 6.51
C THR A 115 -4.76 -1.35 6.17
N CYS A 116 -5.14 -2.28 7.04
CA CYS A 116 -6.25 -3.19 6.81
C CYS A 116 -6.09 -3.91 5.44
N ASP A 117 -7.15 -4.00 4.65
CA ASP A 117 -7.12 -4.63 3.32
C ASP A 117 -6.84 -3.64 2.17
N LYS A 118 -6.38 -2.43 2.48
CA LYS A 118 -6.03 -1.43 1.46
C LYS A 118 -4.80 -1.85 0.64
N PRO A 119 -4.60 -1.28 -0.56
CA PRO A 119 -3.35 -1.45 -1.32
C PRO A 119 -2.12 -0.91 -0.57
N TRP A 120 -0.94 -1.40 -0.95
CA TRP A 120 0.33 -0.87 -0.47
C TRP A 120 0.50 0.60 -0.86
N SER A 121 0.96 1.41 0.09
CA SER A 121 1.18 2.84 -0.08
C SER A 121 2.60 3.21 0.32
N TYR A 122 3.24 4.11 -0.43
CA TYR A 122 4.61 4.53 -0.15
C TYR A 122 4.69 5.29 1.18
N ALA A 123 5.63 4.90 2.05
CA ALA A 123 5.78 5.47 3.38
C ALA A 123 6.61 6.77 3.40
N ASN A 124 7.02 7.27 2.23
CA ASN A 124 7.93 8.42 2.08
C ASN A 124 9.34 8.18 2.63
N MET A 125 9.79 6.93 2.61
CA MET A 125 11.14 6.59 3.03
C MET A 125 11.77 5.61 2.04
N THR A 126 12.96 5.96 1.57
CA THR A 126 13.80 5.12 0.71
C THR A 126 15.21 5.14 1.28
N ALA A 127 15.90 3.99 1.22
CA ALA A 127 17.27 3.86 1.65
C ALA A 127 18.17 4.89 0.95
N GLU A 128 19.04 5.55 1.69
CA GLU A 128 19.93 6.60 1.16
C GLU A 128 20.98 5.99 0.24
N ALA A 129 21.60 4.90 0.69
CA ALA A 129 22.57 4.12 -0.07
C ALA A 129 21.95 2.81 -0.60
N PRO A 130 22.37 2.35 -1.78
CA PRO A 130 22.00 1.03 -2.27
C PRO A 130 22.66 -0.08 -1.45
N LEU A 131 21.99 -1.22 -1.39
CA LEU A 131 22.46 -2.46 -0.78
C LEU A 131 23.06 -3.36 -1.86
N CYS A 132 24.29 -3.81 -1.62
CA CYS A 132 24.92 -4.87 -2.39
C CYS A 132 25.27 -6.03 -1.47
N CYS A 133 24.90 -7.22 -1.91
CA CYS A 133 25.11 -8.46 -1.19
C CYS A 133 25.87 -9.43 -2.10
N GLU A 134 26.86 -10.12 -1.54
CA GLU A 134 27.60 -11.18 -2.19
C GLU A 134 27.91 -12.26 -1.16
N ASN A 135 27.62 -13.52 -1.48
CA ASN A 135 27.73 -14.64 -0.55
C ASN A 135 26.96 -14.40 0.76
N SER A 136 25.77 -13.78 0.66
CA SER A 136 24.93 -13.38 1.80
C SER A 136 25.56 -12.37 2.77
N GLN A 137 26.65 -11.70 2.38
CA GLN A 137 27.33 -10.66 3.16
C GLN A 137 27.20 -9.29 2.48
N VAL A 138 27.20 -8.24 3.30
CA VAL A 138 27.14 -6.85 2.79
C VAL A 138 28.47 -6.49 2.13
N LYS A 139 28.40 -5.93 0.93
CA LYS A 139 29.54 -5.31 0.25
C LYS A 139 29.23 -3.88 -0.16
N VAL A 140 30.28 -3.14 -0.48
CA VAL A 140 30.15 -1.79 -1.03
C VAL A 140 29.69 -1.87 -2.49
N CYS A 141 28.62 -1.15 -2.81
CA CYS A 141 28.13 -1.01 -4.19
C CYS A 141 29.07 -0.15 -5.05
N SER A 142 29.22 -0.52 -6.32
CA SER A 142 30.08 0.19 -7.27
C SER A 142 29.66 1.65 -7.46
N SER A 143 28.36 1.93 -7.44
CA SER A 143 27.80 3.29 -7.55
C SER A 143 28.31 4.24 -6.46
N VAL A 144 28.58 3.74 -5.25
CA VAL A 144 29.05 4.53 -4.10
C VAL A 144 30.55 4.82 -4.19
N VAL A 145 31.32 3.94 -4.83
CA VAL A 145 32.77 4.10 -5.03
C VAL A 145 33.04 5.24 -6.01
N THR A 146 32.29 5.30 -7.12
CA THR A 146 32.46 6.34 -8.14
C THR A 146 32.18 7.75 -7.59
N LEU A 147 31.21 7.91 -6.67
CA LEU A 147 30.89 9.20 -6.06
C LEU A 147 31.99 9.72 -5.11
N LYS A 148 32.75 8.83 -4.47
CA LYS A 148 33.85 9.25 -3.57
C LYS A 148 35.09 9.70 -4.33
N SER A 149 35.36 9.14 -5.51
CA SER A 149 36.51 9.51 -6.33
C SER A 149 36.39 10.88 -7.01
N THR A 150 35.19 11.41 -7.20
CA THR A 150 34.98 12.73 -7.84
C THR A 150 34.99 13.91 -6.86
N VAL A 151 35.07 13.66 -5.54
CA VAL A 151 34.96 14.68 -4.47
C VAL A 151 36.24 14.75 -3.62
N GLN A 152 37.39 14.43 -4.21
CA GLN A 152 38.68 14.65 -3.55
C GLN A 152 39.22 16.03 -3.96
N PRO A 153 39.38 17.01 -3.04
CA PRO A 153 39.94 18.30 -3.37
C PRO A 153 41.41 18.13 -3.78
N GLU A 154 41.74 18.68 -4.95
CA GLU A 154 43.12 18.84 -5.42
C GLU A 154 43.95 19.51 -4.32
N ALA A 155 44.83 18.73 -3.70
CA ALA A 155 45.88 19.26 -2.84
C ALA A 155 46.87 20.03 -3.72
N LYS A 156 46.75 21.35 -3.76
CA LYS A 156 47.78 22.23 -4.32
C LYS A 156 48.95 22.32 -3.33
N THR A 157 49.92 21.43 -3.47
CA THR A 157 51.27 21.61 -2.94
C THR A 157 52.09 22.30 -4.02
N THR A 158 52.48 23.55 -3.78
CA THR A 158 53.50 24.26 -4.57
C THR A 158 54.75 24.38 -3.69
N ILE A 159 55.85 23.85 -4.22
CA ILE A 159 57.23 24.09 -3.76
C ILE A 159 57.70 25.40 -4.40
#